data_AF-A0A518FZK6-F1
#
_entry.id   AF-A0A518FZK6-F1
#
_cell.length_a   1.000
_cell.length_b   1.000
_cell.length_c   1.000
_cell.angle_alpha   90.00
_cell.angle_beta   90.00
_cell.angle_gamma   90.00
#
_symmetry.space_group_name_H-M   'P 1'
#
loop_
_entity.id
_entity.type
_entity.pdbx_description
1 polymer ?
#
loop_
_entity_poly.entity_id
_entity_poly.type
_entity_poly.pdbx_seq_one_letter_code
_entity_poly.pdbx_strand_id
1 'polypeptide(L)'
;MYHFHPDKQTATLSRSSGRHSDCVRCCAVSARHAGGFTLVELLMAMTISAILIMALAGIVTATQSAWKHTQGIEDSQAEITASFERMKMMISQAGVYQLDGQAPQVGLAVVTRPWNYIDVPDILVVWSGGRNGGISQSGVLNRLPLMNELLIYTSDPADSHQFVEIALPDSTAEIDFNDSSFNSTIRSAIESNQAEKALLSKRLKNSQYLLSGSPWGPAAANIIFQITRTPDDASLQTIAPGTSGWMNLPWPQGTVSATSGLRQVTVSYEIQFETAEQTEFTDINSATALPFFGSSSRLYAYTP
;
A
#
# COMPACT_ATOMS: atom_id res chain seq x y z
N MET A 1 23.22 13.73 1.71
CA MET A 1 24.46 13.00 1.34
C MET A 1 24.02 12.00 0.28
N TYR A 2 24.20 12.14 -1.03
CA TYR A 2 25.08 12.94 -1.89
C TYR A 2 24.26 13.62 -2.99
N HIS A 3 24.65 14.83 -3.41
CA HIS A 3 24.30 15.38 -4.72
C HIS A 3 25.59 15.52 -5.53
N PHE A 4 25.54 15.07 -6.79
CA PHE A 4 26.63 15.22 -7.75
C PHE A 4 26.15 16.18 -8.84
N HIS A 5 26.92 17.23 -9.09
CA HIS A 5 26.85 18.04 -10.32
C HIS A 5 28.28 18.37 -10.75
N PRO A 6 28.64 18.19 -12.04
CA PRO A 6 29.99 18.46 -12.51
C PRO A 6 30.08 19.88 -13.09
N ASP A 7 31.19 20.58 -12.85
CA ASP A 7 31.56 21.73 -13.65
C ASP A 7 33.05 21.73 -13.98
N LYS A 8 33.28 21.68 -15.30
CA LYS A 8 34.30 22.32 -16.14
C LYS A 8 35.65 22.69 -15.50
N GLN A 9 36.73 22.09 -16.02
CA GLN A 9 38.05 22.70 -15.99
C GLN A 9 38.55 23.00 -17.41
N THR A 10 38.60 24.30 -17.70
CA THR A 10 39.31 24.92 -18.81
C THR A 10 40.82 24.89 -18.59
N ALA A 11 41.53 24.70 -19.71
CA ALA A 11 42.96 24.56 -19.83
C ALA A 11 43.76 25.80 -19.45
N THR A 12 44.94 25.58 -18.86
CA THR A 12 46.03 26.56 -18.75
C THR A 12 47.26 26.04 -19.48
N LEU A 13 47.71 26.83 -20.46
CA LEU A 13 48.97 26.65 -21.18
C LEU A 13 50.16 27.01 -20.28
N SER A 14 51.21 26.19 -20.31
CA SER A 14 52.57 26.68 -20.11
C SER A 14 53.55 25.93 -21.02
N ARG A 15 54.51 26.69 -21.51
CA ARG A 15 55.40 26.43 -22.64
C ARG A 15 56.79 26.14 -22.08
N SER A 16 57.47 25.09 -22.56
CA SER A 16 58.93 25.00 -22.45
C SER A 16 59.54 24.58 -23.79
N SER A 17 60.60 25.30 -24.16
CA SER A 17 61.38 25.13 -25.38
C SER A 17 62.54 24.18 -25.15
N GLY A 18 62.82 23.31 -26.12
CA GLY A 18 64.09 22.59 -26.23
C GLY A 18 64.27 22.06 -27.64
N ARG A 19 65.18 22.67 -28.41
CA ARG A 19 65.65 22.18 -29.72
C ARG A 19 66.56 20.96 -29.51
N HIS A 20 66.37 19.89 -30.29
CA HIS A 20 67.46 19.31 -31.08
C HIS A 20 66.93 18.44 -32.24
N SER A 21 67.66 18.55 -33.35
CA SER A 21 67.47 17.92 -34.65
C SER A 21 67.64 16.40 -34.61
N ASP A 22 66.81 15.63 -35.33
CA ASP A 22 67.24 14.84 -36.50
C ASP A 22 66.21 13.78 -36.95
N CYS A 23 66.12 13.68 -38.27
CA CYS A 23 65.75 12.50 -39.06
C CYS A 23 64.28 12.02 -38.99
N VAL A 24 63.42 12.65 -39.78
CA VAL A 24 62.15 12.05 -40.22
C VAL A 24 62.46 10.95 -41.24
N ARG A 25 62.45 9.69 -40.77
CA ARG A 25 62.31 8.52 -41.64
C ARG A 25 60.87 8.44 -42.11
N CYS A 26 60.66 8.77 -43.38
CA CYS A 26 59.44 8.41 -44.11
C CYS A 26 59.32 6.88 -44.16
N CYS A 27 58.47 6.31 -43.32
CA CYS A 27 57.88 5.00 -43.60
C CYS A 27 56.66 5.22 -44.49
N ALA A 28 56.86 5.03 -45.79
CA ALA A 28 55.77 4.87 -46.75
C ALA A 28 54.93 3.64 -46.34
N VAL A 29 53.75 3.87 -45.77
CA VAL A 29 52.72 2.83 -45.71
C VAL A 29 52.17 2.69 -47.12
N SER A 30 52.43 1.54 -47.74
CA SER A 30 51.85 1.18 -49.02
C SER A 30 50.32 1.26 -48.93
N ALA A 31 49.71 2.14 -49.73
CA ALA A 31 48.28 2.08 -49.98
C ALA A 31 47.97 0.74 -50.66
N ARG A 32 47.48 -0.24 -49.88
CA ARG A 32 46.81 -1.41 -50.45
C ARG A 32 45.59 -0.90 -51.20
N HIS A 33 45.40 -1.44 -52.40
CA HIS A 33 44.35 -1.05 -53.33
C HIS A 33 42.98 -1.02 -52.65
N ALA A 34 42.34 0.15 -52.65
CA ALA A 34 40.91 0.25 -52.39
C ALA A 34 40.18 -0.32 -53.62
N GLY A 35 39.87 -1.61 -53.59
CA GLY A 35 38.89 -2.19 -54.50
C GLY A 35 37.54 -1.52 -54.22
N GLY A 36 36.92 -0.91 -55.24
CA GLY A 36 35.57 -0.39 -55.12
C GLY A 36 34.60 -1.53 -54.84
N PHE A 37 33.78 -1.39 -53.80
CA PHE A 37 32.72 -2.35 -53.49
C PHE A 37 31.75 -2.44 -54.67
N THR A 38 31.40 -3.66 -55.04
CA THR A 38 30.32 -3.87 -56.01
C THR A 38 28.99 -3.43 -55.38
N LEU A 39 28.04 -2.94 -56.19
CA LEU A 39 26.73 -2.47 -55.70
C LEU A 39 26.00 -3.56 -54.88
N VAL A 40 26.23 -4.84 -55.21
CA VAL A 40 25.70 -5.99 -54.48
C VAL A 40 26.30 -6.12 -53.08
N GLU A 41 27.61 -5.92 -52.91
CA GLU A 41 28.26 -5.97 -51.59
C GLU A 41 27.82 -4.82 -50.69
N LEU A 42 27.63 -3.63 -51.25
CA LEU A 42 27.14 -2.48 -50.50
C LEU A 42 25.67 -2.68 -50.06
N LEU A 43 24.83 -3.24 -50.92
CA LEU A 43 23.47 -3.64 -50.54
C LEU A 43 23.47 -4.74 -49.48
N MET A 44 24.32 -5.77 -49.60
CA MET A 44 24.45 -6.81 -48.58
C MET A 44 24.90 -6.24 -47.22
N ALA A 45 25.94 -5.39 -47.21
CA ALA A 45 26.41 -4.74 -45.99
C ALA A 45 25.31 -3.88 -45.33
N MET A 46 24.57 -3.09 -46.12
CA MET A 46 23.45 -2.30 -45.60
C MET A 46 22.33 -3.17 -45.01
N THR A 47 21.98 -4.29 -45.65
CA THR A 47 20.96 -5.21 -45.11
C THR A 47 21.39 -5.86 -43.80
N ILE A 48 22.66 -6.31 -43.69
CA ILE A 48 23.19 -6.89 -42.46
C ILE A 48 23.21 -5.84 -41.34
N SER A 49 23.69 -4.62 -41.62
CA SER A 49 23.68 -3.53 -40.64
C SER A 49 22.27 -3.17 -40.20
N ALA A 50 21.29 -3.11 -41.11
CA ALA A 50 19.90 -2.83 -40.75
C ALA A 50 19.30 -3.92 -39.84
N ILE A 51 19.57 -5.20 -40.13
CA ILE A 51 19.13 -6.31 -39.27
C ILE A 51 19.77 -6.22 -37.88
N LEU A 52 21.07 -5.92 -37.79
CA LEU A 52 21.76 -5.75 -36.51
C LEU A 52 21.23 -4.57 -35.71
N ILE A 53 20.95 -3.44 -36.36
CA ILE A 53 20.35 -2.26 -35.70
C ILE A 53 18.95 -2.61 -35.19
N MET A 54 18.12 -3.30 -35.98
CA MET A 54 16.80 -3.75 -35.54
C MET A 54 16.88 -4.71 -34.36
N ALA A 55 17.82 -5.66 -34.37
CA ALA A 55 18.04 -6.59 -33.27
C ALA A 55 18.46 -5.85 -31.98
N LEU A 56 19.39 -4.90 -32.08
CA LEU A 56 19.81 -4.07 -30.95
C LEU A 56 18.67 -3.21 -30.42
N ALA A 57 17.87 -2.59 -31.30
CA ALA A 57 16.69 -1.83 -30.91
C ALA A 57 15.69 -2.72 -30.14
N GLY A 58 15.44 -3.94 -30.64
CA GLY A 58 14.61 -4.94 -29.95
C GLY A 58 15.13 -5.26 -28.55
N ILE A 59 16.43 -5.52 -28.40
CA ILE A 59 17.05 -5.81 -27.09
C ILE A 59 16.92 -4.62 -26.14
N VAL A 60 17.16 -3.39 -26.61
CA VAL A 60 17.05 -2.18 -25.79
C VAL A 60 15.61 -1.97 -25.31
N THR A 61 14.62 -2.12 -26.20
CA THR A 61 13.21 -2.00 -25.81
C THR A 61 12.78 -3.08 -24.80
N ALA A 62 13.21 -4.33 -25.01
CA ALA A 62 12.95 -5.42 -24.07
C ALA A 62 13.61 -5.17 -22.71
N THR A 63 14.85 -4.69 -22.69
CA THR A 63 15.59 -4.36 -21.46
C THR A 63 14.91 -3.22 -20.71
N GLN A 64 14.48 -2.18 -21.43
CA GLN A 64 13.76 -1.05 -20.84
C GLN A 64 12.40 -1.48 -20.27
N SER A 65 11.69 -2.37 -20.96
CA SER A 65 10.43 -2.94 -20.48
C SER A 65 10.66 -3.77 -19.21
N ALA A 66 11.67 -4.64 -19.21
CA ALA A 66 12.02 -5.46 -18.05
C ALA A 66 12.42 -4.58 -16.85
N TRP A 67 13.23 -3.54 -17.09
CA TRP A 67 13.62 -2.58 -16.06
C TRP A 67 12.41 -1.89 -15.43
N LYS A 68 11.51 -1.34 -16.26
CA LYS A 68 10.29 -0.66 -15.77
C LYS A 68 9.40 -1.59 -14.96
N HIS A 69 9.27 -2.85 -15.38
CA HIS A 69 8.49 -3.84 -14.66
C HIS A 69 9.10 -4.16 -13.29
N THR A 70 10.41 -4.45 -13.23
CA THR A 70 11.11 -4.72 -11.96
C THR A 70 11.05 -3.52 -11.03
N GLN A 71 11.29 -2.32 -11.54
CA GLN A 71 11.17 -1.08 -10.77
C GLN A 71 9.75 -0.91 -10.22
N GLY A 72 8.74 -1.18 -11.04
CA GLY A 72 7.34 -1.12 -10.63
C GLY A 72 6.98 -2.09 -9.51
N ILE A 73 7.55 -3.29 -9.52
CA ILE A 73 7.41 -4.26 -8.41
C ILE A 73 8.04 -3.70 -7.13
N GLU A 74 9.26 -3.17 -7.21
CA GLU A 74 9.97 -2.60 -6.05
C GLU A 74 9.20 -1.43 -5.44
N ASP A 75 8.73 -0.50 -6.27
CA ASP A 75 7.92 0.65 -5.82
C ASP A 75 6.63 0.19 -5.13
N SER A 76 5.93 -0.78 -5.72
CA SER A 76 4.68 -1.33 -5.16
C SER A 76 4.91 -1.99 -3.80
N GLN A 77 6.01 -2.76 -3.66
CA GLN A 77 6.40 -3.37 -2.39
C GLN A 77 6.77 -2.33 -1.34
N ALA A 78 7.46 -1.25 -1.73
CA ALA A 78 7.82 -0.18 -0.80
C ALA A 78 6.58 0.56 -0.28
N GLU A 79 5.67 0.96 -1.19
CA GLU A 79 4.43 1.67 -0.84
C GLU A 79 3.51 0.84 0.06
N ILE A 80 3.29 -0.44 -0.27
CA ILE A 80 2.42 -1.30 0.55
C ILE A 80 3.05 -1.61 1.91
N THR A 81 4.37 -1.81 1.98
CA THR A 81 5.06 -2.06 3.26
C THR A 81 4.93 -0.85 4.18
N ALA A 82 5.14 0.36 3.64
CA ALA A 82 4.95 1.60 4.40
C ALA A 82 3.49 1.76 4.88
N SER A 83 2.52 1.45 4.01
CA SER A 83 1.10 1.50 4.32
C SER A 83 0.71 0.48 5.41
N PHE A 84 1.22 -0.75 5.32
CA PHE A 84 0.97 -1.81 6.29
C PHE A 84 1.60 -1.51 7.64
N GLU A 85 2.83 -1.00 7.69
CA GLU A 85 3.46 -0.59 8.96
C GLU A 85 2.72 0.60 9.59
N ARG A 86 2.22 1.55 8.77
CA ARG A 86 1.36 2.64 9.25
C ARG A 86 0.07 2.11 9.87
N MET A 87 -0.66 1.23 9.17
CA MET A 87 -1.88 0.61 9.71
C MET A 87 -1.60 -0.19 10.98
N LYS A 88 -0.55 -1.03 10.96
CA LYS A 88 -0.12 -1.84 12.10
C LYS A 88 0.19 -0.98 13.32
N MET A 89 0.91 0.13 13.14
CA MET A 89 1.19 1.08 14.19
C MET A 89 -0.12 1.65 14.78
N MET A 90 -1.06 2.10 13.95
CA MET A 90 -2.32 2.67 14.44
C MET A 90 -3.22 1.64 15.10
N ILE A 91 -3.32 0.42 14.55
CA ILE A 91 -4.08 -0.70 15.14
C ILE A 91 -3.50 -1.09 16.50
N SER A 92 -2.17 -1.15 16.63
CA SER A 92 -1.51 -1.48 17.90
C SER A 92 -1.80 -0.45 19.02
N GLN A 93 -2.12 0.78 18.61
CA GLN A 93 -2.45 1.90 19.50
C GLN A 93 -3.96 2.15 19.61
N ALA A 94 -4.79 1.24 19.10
CA ALA A 94 -6.24 1.41 19.16
C ALA A 94 -6.70 1.52 20.63
N GLY A 95 -7.56 2.51 20.87
CA GLY A 95 -8.13 2.83 22.17
C GLY A 95 -9.12 1.79 22.63
N VAL A 96 -9.29 1.71 23.95
CA VAL A 96 -10.31 0.89 24.59
C VAL A 96 -11.21 1.82 25.38
N TYR A 97 -12.52 1.72 25.19
CA TYR A 97 -13.50 2.46 25.95
C TYR A 97 -14.43 1.51 26.67
N GLN A 98 -15.01 2.00 27.76
CA GLN A 98 -15.99 1.26 28.55
C GLN A 98 -16.99 2.26 29.10
N LEU A 99 -18.23 2.19 28.62
CA LEU A 99 -19.33 2.96 29.20
C LEU A 99 -19.82 2.28 30.48
N ASP A 100 -20.42 3.06 31.38
CA ASP A 100 -20.93 2.54 32.66
C ASP A 100 -21.89 1.36 32.46
N GLY A 101 -21.57 0.22 33.08
CA GLY A 101 -22.37 -1.00 33.00
C GLY A 101 -22.22 -1.78 31.69
N GLN A 102 -21.28 -1.42 30.82
CA GLN A 102 -20.92 -2.18 29.63
C GLN A 102 -19.53 -2.78 29.74
N ALA A 103 -19.29 -3.85 28.99
CA ALA A 103 -17.96 -4.45 28.88
C ALA A 103 -17.03 -3.57 28.02
N PRO A 104 -15.70 -3.61 28.25
CA PRO A 104 -14.76 -2.81 27.50
C PRO A 104 -14.67 -3.23 26.02
N GLN A 105 -14.63 -2.22 25.16
CA GLN A 105 -14.61 -2.36 23.71
C GLN A 105 -13.39 -1.66 23.13
N VAL A 106 -12.77 -2.30 22.13
CA VAL A 106 -11.70 -1.68 21.36
C VAL A 106 -12.29 -0.92 20.19
N GLY A 107 -11.78 0.28 19.92
CA GLY A 107 -12.18 1.09 18.76
C GLY A 107 -11.56 0.57 17.46
N LEU A 108 -11.94 -0.64 17.06
CA LEU A 108 -11.59 -1.25 15.78
C LEU A 108 -12.86 -1.82 15.15
N ALA A 109 -13.15 -1.40 13.92
CA ALA A 109 -14.26 -1.93 13.14
C ALA A 109 -13.91 -2.02 11.66
N VAL A 110 -14.58 -2.95 11.00
CA VAL A 110 -14.59 -3.06 9.55
C VAL A 110 -15.98 -2.68 9.08
N VAL A 111 -16.04 -1.66 8.23
CA VAL A 111 -17.28 -1.17 7.62
C VAL A 111 -17.39 -1.77 6.24
N THR A 112 -18.60 -2.22 5.90
CA THR A 112 -18.90 -2.71 4.56
C THR A 112 -19.49 -1.61 3.69
N ARG A 113 -19.08 -1.61 2.42
CA ARG A 113 -19.73 -0.83 1.36
C ARG A 113 -20.67 -1.75 0.58
N PRO A 114 -21.95 -1.37 0.42
CA PRO A 114 -22.85 -2.11 -0.46
C PRO A 114 -22.37 -1.93 -1.89
N TRP A 115 -22.13 -3.05 -2.53
CA TRP A 115 -21.74 -3.13 -3.93
C TRP A 115 -22.76 -4.05 -4.62
N ASN A 116 -23.68 -3.44 -5.35
CA ASN A 116 -24.80 -4.15 -5.98
C ASN A 116 -25.62 -4.99 -4.98
N TYR A 117 -25.42 -6.31 -4.93
CA TYR A 117 -26.11 -7.23 -4.01
C TYR A 117 -25.19 -7.90 -2.98
N ILE A 118 -23.92 -7.47 -2.92
CA ILE A 118 -22.95 -7.96 -1.92
C ILE A 118 -22.41 -6.79 -1.12
N ASP A 119 -21.99 -7.08 0.11
CA ASP A 119 -21.32 -6.12 0.98
C ASP A 119 -19.83 -6.39 0.96
N VAL A 120 -19.04 -5.39 0.54
CA VAL A 120 -17.58 -5.50 0.45
C VAL A 120 -16.97 -4.86 1.69
N PRO A 121 -16.18 -5.59 2.50
CA PRO A 121 -15.56 -5.05 3.70
C PRO A 121 -14.25 -4.31 3.36
N ASP A 122 -14.35 -3.15 2.69
CA ASP A 122 -13.21 -2.39 2.15
C ASP A 122 -12.85 -1.13 2.94
N ILE A 123 -13.44 -0.95 4.13
CA ILE A 123 -13.20 0.18 5.01
C ILE A 123 -12.76 -0.33 6.39
N LEU A 124 -11.57 0.06 6.83
CA LEU A 124 -11.09 -0.18 8.19
C LEU A 124 -11.17 1.12 8.99
N VAL A 125 -11.79 1.07 10.16
CA VAL A 125 -11.88 2.18 11.11
C VAL A 125 -11.04 1.86 12.34
N VAL A 126 -10.15 2.79 12.69
CA VAL A 126 -9.24 2.68 13.84
C VAL A 126 -9.39 3.92 14.71
N TRP A 127 -9.79 3.74 15.96
CA TRP A 127 -9.74 4.81 16.96
C TRP A 127 -8.35 4.84 17.60
N SER A 128 -7.47 5.67 17.05
CA SER A 128 -6.08 5.81 17.50
C SER A 128 -5.81 7.11 18.26
N GLY A 129 -6.76 8.05 18.29
CA GLY A 129 -6.51 9.43 18.76
C GLY A 129 -6.14 10.38 17.62
N GLY A 130 -6.60 10.09 16.41
CA GLY A 130 -6.30 10.83 15.18
C GLY A 130 -4.95 10.42 14.57
N ARG A 131 -4.41 11.26 13.68
CA ARG A 131 -3.20 10.96 12.88
C ARG A 131 -1.93 10.72 13.71
N ASN A 132 -1.86 11.31 14.90
CA ASN A 132 -0.71 11.18 15.78
C ASN A 132 -0.76 9.93 16.66
N GLY A 133 -1.91 9.24 16.69
CA GLY A 133 -2.09 8.07 17.53
C GLY A 133 -2.06 8.39 19.03
N GLY A 134 -1.70 7.40 19.84
CA GLY A 134 -1.43 7.56 21.27
C GLY A 134 -2.62 7.40 22.22
N ILE A 135 -3.85 7.23 21.74
CA ILE A 135 -5.02 7.08 22.62
C ILE A 135 -4.91 5.88 23.58
N SER A 136 -4.20 4.81 23.18
CA SER A 136 -3.96 3.64 24.03
C SER A 136 -3.19 3.96 25.32
N GLN A 137 -2.45 5.07 25.36
CA GLN A 137 -1.69 5.49 26.55
C GLN A 137 -2.61 6.03 27.66
N SER A 138 -3.83 6.42 27.32
CA SER A 138 -4.83 6.90 28.27
C SER A 138 -5.56 5.77 29.02
N GLY A 139 -5.25 4.51 28.72
CA GLY A 139 -5.90 3.36 29.35
C GLY A 139 -7.31 3.12 28.80
N VAL A 140 -8.21 2.66 29.66
CA VAL A 140 -9.63 2.49 29.34
C VAL A 140 -10.36 3.80 29.59
N LEU A 141 -11.03 4.34 28.57
CA LEU A 141 -11.74 5.62 28.63
C LEU A 141 -13.23 5.40 28.90
N ASN A 142 -13.80 6.14 29.86
CA ASN A 142 -15.24 6.12 30.14
C ASN A 142 -16.00 7.17 29.30
N ARG A 143 -15.92 7.04 27.98
CA ARG A 143 -16.66 7.85 27.00
C ARG A 143 -16.65 7.20 25.62
N LEU A 144 -17.52 7.66 24.74
CA LEU A 144 -17.46 7.28 23.33
C LEU A 144 -16.25 7.89 22.62
N PRO A 145 -15.70 7.19 21.61
CA PRO A 145 -14.79 7.75 20.63
C PRO A 145 -15.36 9.00 19.95
N LEU A 146 -14.49 9.96 19.61
CA LEU A 146 -14.88 11.12 18.78
C LEU A 146 -14.44 10.91 17.34
N MET A 147 -15.18 11.47 16.38
CA MET A 147 -14.89 11.34 14.95
C MET A 147 -13.48 11.86 14.57
N ASN A 148 -13.02 12.96 15.16
CA ASN A 148 -11.67 13.50 14.96
C ASN A 148 -10.55 12.64 15.55
N GLU A 149 -10.89 11.65 16.38
CA GLU A 149 -9.94 10.68 16.92
C GLU A 149 -9.84 9.41 16.06
N LEU A 150 -10.67 9.28 15.02
CA LEU A 150 -10.68 8.14 14.12
C LEU A 150 -9.71 8.34 12.95
N LEU A 151 -9.12 7.23 12.52
CA LEU A 151 -8.47 7.07 11.23
C LEU A 151 -9.20 6.00 10.44
N ILE A 152 -9.45 6.30 9.17
CA ILE A 152 -10.19 5.44 8.27
C ILE A 152 -9.29 5.08 7.09
N TYR A 153 -9.11 3.78 6.83
CA TYR A 153 -8.34 3.26 5.70
C TYR A 153 -9.28 2.67 4.66
N THR A 154 -9.24 3.19 3.44
CA THR A 154 -10.08 2.74 2.32
C THR A 154 -9.54 3.28 0.99
N SER A 155 -10.25 3.02 -0.10
CA SER A 155 -10.01 3.66 -1.39
C SER A 155 -10.60 5.07 -1.44
N ASP A 156 -9.99 5.99 -2.18
CA ASP A 156 -10.56 7.33 -2.34
C ASP A 156 -11.88 7.26 -3.13
N PRO A 157 -13.01 7.79 -2.60
CA PRO A 157 -14.27 7.87 -3.34
C PRO A 157 -14.19 8.59 -4.69
N ALA A 158 -13.24 9.53 -4.84
CA ALA A 158 -13.03 10.27 -6.08
C ALA A 158 -12.13 9.53 -7.09
N ASP A 159 -11.26 8.65 -6.59
CA ASP A 159 -10.33 7.86 -7.40
C ASP A 159 -10.00 6.53 -6.71
N SER A 160 -10.69 5.46 -7.13
CA SER A 160 -10.57 4.14 -6.50
C SER A 160 -9.23 3.43 -6.76
N HIS A 161 -8.30 4.03 -7.49
CA HIS A 161 -6.90 3.59 -7.59
C HIS A 161 -6.03 4.08 -6.43
N GLN A 162 -6.56 5.00 -5.62
CA GLN A 162 -5.83 5.59 -4.50
C GLN A 162 -6.21 4.90 -3.20
N PHE A 163 -5.23 4.33 -2.52
CA PHE A 163 -5.38 3.90 -1.14
C PHE A 163 -5.08 5.09 -0.22
N VAL A 164 -5.99 5.40 0.70
CA VAL A 164 -5.94 6.63 1.50
C VAL A 164 -6.18 6.39 2.99
N GLU A 165 -5.55 7.23 3.81
CA GLU A 165 -5.83 7.41 5.24
C GLU A 165 -6.65 8.69 5.43
N ILE A 166 -7.89 8.55 5.86
CA ILE A 166 -8.86 9.63 6.04
C ILE A 166 -8.98 9.97 7.53
N ALA A 167 -8.96 11.27 7.83
CA ALA A 167 -9.20 11.84 9.15
C ALA A 167 -10.21 12.99 9.05
N LEU A 168 -10.94 13.28 10.13
CA LEU A 168 -11.91 14.38 10.20
C LEU A 168 -11.59 15.29 11.40
N PRO A 169 -10.51 16.08 11.35
CA PRO A 169 -9.96 16.77 12.55
C PRO A 169 -10.92 17.74 13.23
N ASP A 170 -11.83 18.35 12.46
CA ASP A 170 -12.79 19.34 12.96
C ASP A 170 -14.10 18.71 13.48
N SER A 171 -14.28 17.39 13.32
CA SER A 171 -15.52 16.71 13.71
C SER A 171 -15.45 16.17 15.13
N THR A 172 -16.22 16.75 16.04
CA THR A 172 -16.30 16.32 17.45
C THR A 172 -17.51 15.44 17.73
N ALA A 173 -18.11 14.82 16.71
CA ALA A 173 -19.25 13.93 16.89
C ALA A 173 -18.82 12.66 17.65
N GLU A 174 -19.63 12.24 18.61
CA GLU A 174 -19.44 10.95 19.29
C GLU A 174 -19.80 9.79 18.36
N ILE A 175 -19.04 8.71 18.45
CA ILE A 175 -19.17 7.53 17.60
C ILE A 175 -19.27 6.28 18.47
N ASP A 176 -20.42 5.60 18.40
CA ASP A 176 -20.60 4.28 18.97
C ASP A 176 -20.41 3.20 17.90
N PHE A 177 -19.45 2.30 18.14
CA PHE A 177 -19.12 1.20 17.24
C PHE A 177 -20.21 0.11 17.19
N ASN A 178 -21.18 0.10 18.13
CA ASN A 178 -22.31 -0.84 18.12
C ASN A 178 -23.60 -0.25 17.56
N ASP A 179 -23.62 1.05 17.24
CA ASP A 179 -24.81 1.64 16.66
C ASP A 179 -25.10 1.00 15.30
N SER A 180 -26.35 0.61 15.10
CA SER A 180 -26.89 0.18 13.81
C SER A 180 -26.59 1.16 12.65
N SER A 181 -26.45 2.44 12.96
CA SER A 181 -26.15 3.50 11.98
C SER A 181 -24.66 3.65 11.66
N PHE A 182 -23.76 2.97 12.41
CA PHE A 182 -22.31 3.16 12.33
C PHE A 182 -21.77 3.05 10.90
N ASN A 183 -22.15 2.00 10.17
CA ASN A 183 -21.67 1.80 8.79
C ASN A 183 -22.11 2.93 7.83
N SER A 184 -23.33 3.46 7.97
CA SER A 184 -23.78 4.60 7.15
C SER A 184 -23.13 5.92 7.57
N THR A 185 -22.89 6.10 8.87
CA THR A 185 -22.23 7.30 9.42
C THR A 185 -20.79 7.40 8.91
N ILE A 186 -20.01 6.31 8.97
CA ILE A 186 -18.63 6.29 8.47
C ILE A 186 -18.57 6.51 6.96
N ARG A 187 -19.46 5.87 6.18
CA ARG A 187 -19.52 6.08 4.72
C ARG A 187 -19.83 7.53 4.37
N SER A 188 -20.77 8.15 5.06
CA SER A 188 -21.10 9.57 4.86
C SER A 188 -19.95 10.50 5.28
N ALA A 189 -19.20 10.13 6.32
CA ALA A 189 -18.04 10.89 6.78
C ALA A 189 -16.90 10.89 5.75
N ILE A 190 -16.64 9.74 5.12
CA ILE A 190 -15.63 9.58 4.05
C ILE A 190 -15.90 10.49 2.85
N GLU A 191 -17.19 10.68 2.50
CA GLU A 191 -17.62 11.53 1.38
C GLU A 191 -17.75 13.02 1.76
N SER A 192 -17.60 13.35 3.04
CA SER A 192 -17.79 14.72 3.52
C SER A 192 -16.65 15.66 3.10
N ASN A 193 -16.96 16.95 2.93
CA ASN A 193 -15.96 17.98 2.67
C ASN A 193 -15.04 18.27 3.88
N GLN A 194 -15.32 17.66 5.04
CA GLN A 194 -14.49 17.74 6.25
C GLN A 194 -13.44 16.63 6.30
N ALA A 195 -13.50 15.66 5.37
CA ALA A 195 -12.56 14.57 5.29
C ALA A 195 -11.21 15.04 4.73
N GLU A 196 -10.18 14.99 5.55
CA GLU A 196 -8.79 15.13 5.12
C GLU A 196 -8.23 13.78 4.69
N LYS A 197 -7.77 13.69 3.45
CA LYS A 197 -7.23 12.45 2.88
C LYS A 197 -5.71 12.55 2.79
N ALA A 198 -5.01 11.57 3.33
CA ALA A 198 -3.59 11.37 3.10
C ALA A 198 -3.41 10.18 2.16
N LEU A 199 -2.74 10.42 1.03
CA LEU A 199 -2.45 9.39 0.04
C LEU A 199 -1.41 8.40 0.59
N LEU A 200 -1.75 7.12 0.55
CA LEU A 200 -0.85 6.02 0.89
C LEU A 200 -0.24 5.38 -0.37
N SER A 201 -1.05 5.20 -1.43
CA SER A 201 -0.60 4.67 -2.71
C SER A 201 -1.56 5.03 -3.84
N LYS A 202 -1.08 5.08 -5.09
CA LYS A 202 -1.89 5.23 -6.33
C LYS A 202 -1.93 3.97 -7.18
N ARG A 203 -1.49 2.85 -6.61
CA ARG A 203 -1.30 1.59 -7.32
C ARG A 203 -2.41 0.60 -7.01
N LEU A 204 -3.46 1.01 -6.33
CA LEU A 204 -4.51 0.09 -5.93
C LEU A 204 -5.21 -0.47 -7.17
N LYS A 205 -5.26 -1.81 -7.26
CA LYS A 205 -5.99 -2.46 -8.34
C LYS A 205 -7.47 -2.17 -8.18
N ASN A 206 -8.07 -1.73 -9.27
CA ASN A 206 -9.48 -1.39 -9.34
C ASN A 206 -10.10 -2.18 -10.48
N SER A 207 -11.00 -3.10 -10.14
CA SER A 207 -11.56 -4.03 -11.12
C SER A 207 -13.04 -4.30 -10.84
N GLN A 208 -13.74 -4.83 -11.84
CA GLN A 208 -15.12 -5.29 -11.66
C GLN A 208 -15.11 -6.73 -11.15
N TYR A 209 -16.07 -7.08 -10.29
CA TYR A 209 -16.28 -8.49 -9.96
C TYR A 209 -16.84 -9.25 -11.17
N LEU A 210 -16.55 -10.55 -11.23
CA LEU A 210 -17.10 -11.43 -12.26
C LEU A 210 -18.39 -12.09 -11.75
N LEU A 211 -19.47 -11.99 -12.54
CA LEU A 211 -20.65 -12.83 -12.39
C LEU A 211 -20.74 -13.76 -13.60
N SER A 212 -20.63 -15.07 -13.37
CA SER A 212 -20.63 -16.09 -14.43
C SER A 212 -19.61 -15.83 -15.57
N GLY A 213 -18.43 -15.31 -15.21
CA GLY A 213 -17.34 -15.05 -16.15
C GLY A 213 -17.45 -13.73 -16.94
N SER A 214 -18.47 -12.91 -16.67
CA SER A 214 -18.60 -11.56 -17.25
C SER A 214 -18.38 -10.47 -16.19
N PRO A 215 -17.71 -9.35 -16.54
CA PRO A 215 -17.64 -8.19 -15.65
C PRO A 215 -19.03 -7.73 -15.25
N TRP A 216 -19.22 -7.48 -13.96
CA TRP A 216 -20.51 -7.17 -13.38
C TRP A 216 -20.35 -6.01 -12.40
N GLY A 217 -21.35 -5.13 -12.34
CA GLY A 217 -21.40 -3.98 -11.43
C GLY A 217 -20.33 -2.90 -11.69
N PRO A 218 -20.28 -1.84 -10.85
CA PRO A 218 -19.24 -0.81 -10.94
C PRO A 218 -17.88 -1.38 -10.54
N ALA A 219 -16.78 -0.76 -10.97
CA ALA A 219 -15.47 -1.17 -10.48
C ALA A 219 -15.34 -0.91 -8.97
N ALA A 220 -14.62 -1.80 -8.28
CA ALA A 220 -14.32 -1.69 -6.88
C ALA A 220 -12.80 -1.83 -6.67
N ALA A 221 -12.32 -1.13 -5.66
CA ALA A 221 -10.97 -1.32 -5.16
C ALA A 221 -10.81 -2.74 -4.61
N ASN A 222 -9.72 -3.40 -4.97
CA ASN A 222 -9.38 -4.73 -4.47
C ASN A 222 -8.72 -4.62 -3.09
N ILE A 223 -9.54 -4.28 -2.08
CA ILE A 223 -9.19 -4.22 -0.67
C ILE A 223 -10.20 -5.05 0.11
N ILE A 224 -9.73 -5.90 1.01
CA ILE A 224 -10.56 -6.65 1.94
C ILE A 224 -9.95 -6.51 3.33
N PHE A 225 -10.77 -6.11 4.29
CA PHE A 225 -10.47 -6.16 5.71
C PHE A 225 -11.36 -7.20 6.39
N GLN A 226 -10.80 -7.89 7.37
CA GLN A 226 -11.54 -8.82 8.22
C GLN A 226 -11.11 -8.62 9.67
N ILE A 227 -12.08 -8.60 10.58
CA ILE A 227 -11.84 -8.50 12.01
C ILE A 227 -12.21 -9.82 12.70
N THR A 228 -11.29 -10.33 13.51
CA THR A 228 -11.49 -11.50 14.35
C THR A 228 -11.26 -11.10 15.80
N ARG A 229 -12.20 -11.44 16.68
CA ARG A 229 -12.08 -11.19 18.13
C ARG A 229 -11.95 -12.52 18.86
N THR A 230 -11.00 -12.59 19.78
CA THR A 230 -10.69 -13.80 20.53
C THR A 230 -10.54 -13.47 22.02
N PRO A 231 -11.44 -13.95 22.89
CA PRO A 231 -12.72 -14.62 22.59
C PRO A 231 -13.69 -13.74 21.78
N ASP A 232 -14.63 -14.36 21.06
CA ASP A 232 -15.65 -13.65 20.27
C ASP A 232 -16.71 -12.99 21.18
N ASP A 233 -17.42 -12.00 20.63
CA ASP A 233 -18.41 -11.21 21.39
C ASP A 233 -19.59 -12.07 21.88
N ALA A 234 -20.04 -13.05 21.10
CA ALA A 234 -21.19 -13.88 21.45
C ALA A 234 -20.89 -14.83 22.62
N SER A 235 -19.69 -15.41 22.63
CA SER A 235 -19.19 -16.22 23.75
C SER A 235 -19.08 -15.40 25.04
N LEU A 236 -18.60 -14.15 24.96
CA LEU A 236 -18.47 -13.27 26.13
C LEU A 236 -19.81 -12.77 26.69
N GLN A 237 -20.85 -12.68 25.86
CA GLN A 237 -22.20 -12.32 26.30
C GLN A 237 -22.93 -13.47 27.01
N THR A 238 -22.59 -14.72 26.70
CA THR A 238 -23.32 -15.89 27.18
C THR A 238 -22.67 -16.56 28.39
N ILE A 239 -21.37 -16.37 28.60
CA ILE A 239 -20.59 -17.06 29.63
C ILE A 239 -20.25 -16.09 30.77
N ALA A 240 -20.80 -16.38 31.95
CA ALA A 240 -20.59 -15.56 33.14
C ALA A 240 -19.15 -15.68 33.70
N PRO A 241 -18.54 -14.58 34.16
CA PRO A 241 -17.25 -14.60 34.84
C PRO A 241 -17.21 -15.55 36.05
N GLY A 242 -16.06 -16.16 36.30
CA GLY A 242 -15.83 -17.06 37.43
C GLY A 242 -16.34 -18.49 37.24
N THR A 243 -16.99 -18.78 36.11
CA THR A 243 -17.42 -20.13 35.74
C THR A 243 -16.28 -20.94 35.11
N SER A 244 -16.41 -22.26 35.07
CA SER A 244 -15.50 -23.12 34.29
C SER A 244 -15.55 -22.79 32.79
N GLY A 245 -16.74 -22.43 32.28
CA GLY A 245 -16.92 -21.96 30.89
C GLY A 245 -16.08 -20.72 30.60
N TRP A 246 -16.04 -19.77 31.54
CA TRP A 246 -15.23 -18.55 31.40
C TRP A 246 -13.75 -18.85 31.30
N MET A 247 -13.23 -19.73 32.15
CA MET A 247 -11.82 -20.14 32.11
C MET A 247 -11.46 -20.94 30.86
N ASN A 248 -12.45 -21.58 30.21
CA ASN A 248 -12.28 -22.40 29.00
C ASN A 248 -12.44 -21.61 27.69
N LEU A 249 -12.82 -20.34 27.74
CA LEU A 249 -12.81 -19.49 26.55
C LEU A 249 -11.39 -19.41 25.95
N PRO A 250 -11.25 -19.17 24.64
CA PRO A 250 -9.96 -19.17 23.96
C PRO A 250 -9.16 -17.88 24.26
N TRP A 251 -8.87 -17.61 25.52
CA TRP A 251 -8.09 -16.44 25.92
C TRP A 251 -6.69 -16.49 25.30
N PRO A 252 -6.24 -15.43 24.62
CA PRO A 252 -4.85 -15.25 24.20
C PRO A 252 -3.85 -15.69 25.28
N GLN A 253 -2.98 -16.62 24.91
CA GLN A 253 -1.96 -17.21 25.79
C GLN A 253 -2.51 -17.84 27.09
N GLY A 254 -3.80 -18.17 27.14
CA GLY A 254 -4.46 -18.65 28.37
C GLY A 254 -4.51 -17.63 29.50
N THR A 255 -4.36 -16.33 29.19
CA THR A 255 -4.31 -15.27 30.22
C THR A 255 -5.72 -14.90 30.65
N VAL A 256 -6.18 -15.52 31.74
CA VAL A 256 -7.51 -15.31 32.33
C VAL A 256 -7.47 -15.44 33.85
N SER A 257 -8.35 -14.70 34.52
CA SER A 257 -8.68 -14.81 35.93
C SER A 257 -10.19 -15.01 36.10
N ALA A 258 -10.66 -15.24 37.32
CA ALA A 258 -12.10 -15.38 37.58
C ALA A 258 -12.93 -14.13 37.22
N THR A 259 -12.31 -12.95 37.12
CA THR A 259 -13.03 -11.68 36.90
C THR A 259 -12.57 -10.91 35.66
N SER A 260 -11.52 -11.36 34.98
CA SER A 260 -10.95 -10.66 33.83
C SER A 260 -10.20 -11.61 32.90
N GLY A 261 -9.94 -11.18 31.67
CA GLY A 261 -9.12 -11.94 30.73
C GLY A 261 -8.44 -11.04 29.71
N LEU A 262 -7.36 -11.52 29.10
CA LEU A 262 -6.69 -10.82 28.01
C LEU A 262 -7.43 -11.10 26.72
N ARG A 263 -8.03 -10.08 26.10
CA ARG A 263 -8.72 -10.21 24.82
C ARG A 263 -7.86 -9.71 23.67
N GLN A 264 -7.95 -10.36 22.53
CA GLN A 264 -7.27 -9.95 21.31
C GLN A 264 -8.27 -9.62 20.22
N VAL A 265 -8.02 -8.54 19.49
CA VAL A 265 -8.71 -8.21 18.24
C VAL A 265 -7.66 -8.14 17.14
N THR A 266 -7.85 -8.95 16.11
CA THR A 266 -6.96 -9.07 14.96
C THR A 266 -7.68 -8.56 13.72
N VAL A 267 -7.04 -7.65 13.02
CA VAL A 267 -7.45 -7.19 11.70
C VAL A 267 -6.54 -7.85 10.68
N SER A 268 -7.12 -8.67 9.81
CA SER A 268 -6.47 -9.20 8.62
C SER A 268 -6.84 -8.33 7.43
N TYR A 269 -5.88 -8.10 6.54
CA TYR A 269 -6.08 -7.30 5.35
C TYR A 269 -5.43 -7.93 4.13
N GLU A 270 -6.15 -7.88 3.02
CA GLU A 270 -5.71 -8.28 1.69
C GLU A 270 -5.89 -7.10 0.75
N ILE A 271 -4.81 -6.72 0.06
CA ILE A 271 -4.80 -5.59 -0.87
C ILE A 271 -4.06 -5.99 -2.13
N GLN A 272 -4.59 -5.66 -3.31
CA GLN A 272 -3.91 -5.89 -4.58
C GLN A 272 -3.39 -4.58 -5.16
N PHE A 273 -2.09 -4.50 -5.42
CA PHE A 273 -1.45 -3.34 -6.07
C PHE A 273 -0.92 -3.70 -7.47
N GLU A 274 -0.91 -2.72 -8.35
CA GLU A 274 -0.36 -2.80 -9.70
C GLU A 274 1.09 -2.32 -9.72
N THR A 275 1.91 -2.94 -10.58
CA THR A 275 3.32 -2.50 -10.77
C THR A 275 3.47 -1.08 -11.32
N ALA A 276 2.39 -0.45 -11.78
CA ALA A 276 2.39 0.95 -12.22
C ALA A 276 1.22 1.70 -11.55
N GLU A 277 1.38 3.01 -11.35
CA GLU A 277 0.26 3.86 -10.96
C GLU A 277 -0.88 3.73 -11.97
N GLN A 278 -2.11 3.66 -11.48
CA GLN A 278 -3.30 3.50 -12.32
C GLN A 278 -4.07 4.80 -12.41
N THR A 279 -4.64 5.05 -13.58
CA THR A 279 -5.56 6.18 -13.84
C THR A 279 -6.82 5.73 -14.58
N GLU A 280 -6.85 4.46 -15.00
CA GLU A 280 -7.94 3.83 -15.74
C GLU A 280 -8.27 2.49 -15.10
N PHE A 281 -9.45 1.97 -15.39
CA PHE A 281 -9.88 0.66 -14.90
C PHE A 281 -8.87 -0.42 -15.22
N THR A 282 -8.57 -1.24 -14.22
CA THR A 282 -7.67 -2.37 -14.39
C THR A 282 -8.46 -3.58 -14.87
N ASP A 283 -7.89 -4.35 -15.81
CA ASP A 283 -8.42 -5.65 -16.19
C ASP A 283 -8.50 -6.56 -14.95
N ILE A 284 -9.59 -7.32 -14.87
CA ILE A 284 -9.83 -8.36 -13.88
C ILE A 284 -8.64 -9.34 -13.86
N ASN A 285 -8.13 -9.71 -15.04
CA ASN A 285 -6.99 -10.60 -15.22
C ASN A 285 -5.65 -9.86 -15.40
N SER A 286 -5.52 -8.65 -14.83
CA SER A 286 -4.27 -7.89 -14.88
C SER A 286 -3.07 -8.76 -14.52
N ALA A 287 -2.13 -8.87 -15.47
CA ALA A 287 -0.89 -9.64 -15.32
C ALA A 287 0.14 -8.93 -14.42
N THR A 288 -0.11 -7.66 -14.06
CA THR A 288 0.76 -6.83 -13.24
C THR A 288 0.25 -6.63 -11.82
N ALA A 289 -0.90 -7.21 -11.48
CA ALA A 289 -1.48 -7.19 -10.15
C ALA A 289 -0.68 -8.08 -9.19
N LEU A 290 -0.28 -7.53 -8.05
CA LEU A 290 0.42 -8.22 -6.98
C LEU A 290 -0.47 -8.25 -5.72
N PRO A 291 -0.79 -9.45 -5.18
CA PRO A 291 -1.53 -9.56 -3.94
C PRO A 291 -0.61 -9.39 -2.74
N PHE A 292 -1.07 -8.60 -1.76
CA PHE A 292 -0.39 -8.38 -0.49
C PHE A 292 -1.32 -8.73 0.65
N PHE A 293 -0.79 -9.47 1.62
CA PHE A 293 -1.52 -9.94 2.78
C PHE A 293 -0.82 -9.45 4.05
N GLY A 294 -1.60 -9.06 5.05
CA GLY A 294 -1.08 -8.72 6.35
C GLY A 294 -2.11 -8.90 7.45
N SER A 295 -1.63 -8.82 8.68
CA SER A 295 -2.47 -8.88 9.86
C SER A 295 -1.84 -8.11 11.00
N SER A 296 -2.67 -7.42 11.77
CA SER A 296 -2.25 -6.66 12.94
C SER A 296 -3.24 -6.87 14.09
N SER A 297 -2.74 -6.87 15.32
CA SER A 297 -3.55 -7.21 16.49
C SER A 297 -3.42 -6.18 17.61
N ARG A 298 -4.51 -6.00 18.36
CA ARG A 298 -4.56 -5.23 19.61
C ARG A 298 -4.99 -6.15 20.74
N LEU A 299 -4.20 -6.18 21.81
CA LEU A 299 -4.47 -6.94 23.05
C LEU A 299 -4.94 -6.00 24.15
N TYR A 300 -6.00 -6.33 24.87
CA TYR A 300 -6.49 -5.49 25.96
C TYR A 300 -7.07 -6.32 27.11
N ALA A 301 -7.06 -5.74 28.31
CA ALA A 301 -7.71 -6.36 29.47
C ALA A 301 -9.23 -6.21 29.32
N TYR A 302 -9.92 -7.34 29.37
CA TYR A 302 -11.38 -7.41 29.35
C TYR A 302 -11.88 -7.67 30.78
N THR A 303 -12.68 -6.74 31.28
CA THR A 303 -13.31 -6.75 32.61
C THR A 303 -14.79 -6.46 32.41
N PRO A 304 -15.66 -7.48 32.38
CA PRO A 304 -17.09 -7.32 32.14
C PRO A 304 -17.81 -6.54 33.24
#